data_AF-A0A0D6LQW2-F1
#
_entry.id   AF-A0A0D6LQW2-F1
#
_cell.length_a   1.000
_cell.length_b   1.000
_cell.length_c   1.000
_cell.angle_alpha   90.00
_cell.angle_beta   90.00
_cell.angle_gamma   90.00
#
_symmetry.space_group_name_H-M   'P 1'
#
loop_
_entity.id
_entity.type
_entity.pdbx_description
1 polymer ?
#
loop_
_entity_poly.entity_id
_entity_poly.type
_entity_poly.pdbx_seq_one_letter_code
_entity_poly.pdbx_strand_id
1 'polypeptide(L)'
;MTLAIEEIMLKHPPLIHMKSNGKDERAPTQEPNTQERSHLILILSQVRALASSKGLWDDEMQRDLPKKWEKHGDMIVFPQNSFTHNNWRYIGRELWRVVAESLNIARLGRKRFIGNDDERTPHVDLLYGANGWVEHVDDRGIRFVYDASKRVFNNKKVPEMQRISEWDCHGETVVDMYAGLGYYSLRFLICCGAKQVVSIDWSDDMCEALRRTAEANNVHDRMLVTPCLVADRVFLGLVPSCRAHWLTACKALKQEGGMLHIHEVLDVSSRQIPRKMGTAKPLPKLQSVEEEGSAKENKPSLAKSSSNPLGKANGTTEKEKAPFKRKLSRSQSIVEEMESRVFPAPKVLKDFEEGAWKSLAQPYKDFALDCATHCTRFLNNIHFSDTMYCVTIVNLTKYGSTSPKSDHVVLDLLCGLEDVPIERMVAKYLTLNHAQ
;
A
#
# COMPACT_ATOMS: atom_id res chain seq x y z
N MET A 1 4.07 16.70 -13.51
CA MET A 1 3.96 16.10 -12.16
C MET A 1 3.36 14.70 -12.23
N THR A 2 2.29 14.49 -13.01
CA THR A 2 1.64 13.18 -13.29
C THR A 2 2.61 12.10 -13.77
N LEU A 3 3.44 12.39 -14.80
CA LEU A 3 4.42 11.43 -15.33
C LEU A 3 5.45 10.97 -14.29
N ALA A 4 5.87 11.84 -13.36
CA ALA A 4 6.87 11.49 -12.35
C ALA A 4 6.30 10.60 -11.23
N ILE A 5 4.98 10.65 -10.99
CA ILE A 5 4.31 9.82 -9.98
C ILE A 5 4.00 8.44 -10.56
N GLU A 6 3.48 8.38 -11.79
CA GLU A 6 3.39 7.14 -12.57
C GLU A 6 4.74 6.44 -12.62
N GLU A 7 5.79 7.17 -12.96
CA GLU A 7 7.13 6.62 -13.11
C GLU A 7 7.74 6.16 -11.77
N ILE A 8 7.46 6.81 -10.63
CA ILE A 8 7.90 6.34 -9.30
C ILE A 8 7.13 5.08 -8.86
N MET A 9 5.81 5.06 -9.06
CA MET A 9 4.96 3.91 -8.72
C MET A 9 5.24 2.69 -9.61
N LEU A 10 5.57 2.91 -10.89
CA LEU A 10 5.92 1.86 -11.85
C LEU A 10 7.38 1.40 -11.75
N LYS A 11 8.33 2.27 -11.36
CA LYS A 11 9.76 1.88 -11.21
C LYS A 11 10.07 1.19 -9.88
N HIS A 12 9.25 1.40 -8.86
CA HIS A 12 9.42 0.75 -7.56
C HIS A 12 8.14 0.02 -7.15
N PRO A 13 7.67 -0.97 -7.93
CA PRO A 13 6.61 -1.85 -7.45
C PRO A 13 7.10 -2.43 -6.11
N PRO A 14 6.27 -2.42 -5.06
CA PRO A 14 6.70 -2.95 -3.78
C PRO A 14 7.15 -4.40 -4.00
N LEU A 15 8.41 -4.69 -3.66
CA LEU A 15 8.83 -6.07 -3.42
C LEU A 15 8.01 -6.53 -2.22
N ILE A 16 6.87 -7.16 -2.49
CA ILE A 16 6.04 -7.78 -1.47
C ILE A 16 6.82 -9.00 -0.97
N HIS A 17 7.83 -8.77 -0.13
CA HIS A 17 8.36 -9.78 0.74
C HIS A 17 7.35 -9.99 1.87
N MET A 18 6.22 -10.60 1.53
CA MET A 18 5.39 -11.27 2.51
C MET A 18 6.13 -12.54 2.96
N LYS A 19 7.14 -12.37 3.83
CA LYS A 19 7.42 -13.42 4.81
C LYS A 19 6.25 -13.42 5.81
N SER A 20 5.08 -13.88 5.36
CA SER A 20 4.15 -14.46 6.30
C SER A 20 4.87 -15.71 6.79
N ASN A 21 5.28 -15.73 8.06
CA ASN A 21 5.52 -16.99 8.74
C ASN A 21 4.17 -17.70 8.80
N GLY A 22 3.81 -18.35 7.69
CA GLY A 22 2.59 -19.12 7.52
C GLY A 22 2.74 -20.40 8.33
N LYS A 23 2.54 -20.30 9.64
CA LYS A 23 1.59 -21.22 10.21
C LYS A 23 0.26 -20.79 9.58
N ASP A 24 -0.29 -21.63 8.70
CA ASP A 24 -1.72 -21.64 8.46
C ASP A 24 -2.38 -21.88 9.82
N GLU A 25 -2.53 -20.82 10.61
CA GLU A 25 -3.42 -20.82 11.74
C GLU A 25 -4.80 -20.92 11.13
N ARG A 26 -5.26 -22.18 11.10
CA ARG A 26 -6.62 -22.58 10.83
C ARG A 26 -7.52 -21.50 11.43
N ALA A 27 -8.39 -20.93 10.59
CA ALA A 27 -9.62 -20.34 11.11
C ALA A 27 -10.16 -21.32 12.17
N PRO A 28 -10.55 -20.83 13.37
CA PRO A 28 -10.95 -21.69 14.47
C PRO A 28 -11.89 -22.75 13.93
N THR A 29 -11.64 -24.02 14.29
CA THR A 29 -12.44 -25.18 13.88
C THR A 29 -13.87 -24.97 14.37
N GLN A 30 -14.66 -24.23 13.60
CA GLN A 30 -16.09 -24.17 13.74
C GLN A 30 -16.60 -25.48 13.14
N GLU A 31 -17.38 -26.21 13.92
CA GLU A 31 -18.10 -27.35 13.38
C GLU A 31 -18.95 -26.88 12.20
N PRO A 32 -19.04 -27.67 11.12
CA PRO A 32 -19.85 -27.30 9.97
C PRO A 32 -21.29 -27.05 10.43
N ASN A 33 -21.83 -25.90 10.05
CA ASN A 33 -23.20 -25.51 10.40
C ASN A 33 -24.19 -26.58 9.87
N THR A 34 -25.36 -26.74 10.50
CA THR A 34 -26.39 -27.74 10.14
C THR A 34 -26.69 -27.76 8.64
N GLN A 35 -26.70 -26.59 7.99
CA GLN A 35 -26.89 -26.45 6.54
C GLN A 35 -25.74 -27.04 5.71
N GLU A 36 -24.49 -26.83 6.10
CA GLU A 36 -23.32 -27.41 5.41
C GLU A 36 -23.32 -28.94 5.53
N ARG A 37 -23.74 -29.48 6.68
CA ARG A 37 -23.92 -30.93 6.87
C ARG A 37 -24.98 -31.49 5.92
N SER A 38 -26.13 -30.83 5.78
CA SER A 38 -27.17 -31.23 4.82
C SER A 38 -26.67 -31.20 3.38
N HIS A 39 -25.92 -30.15 3.00
CA HIS A 39 -25.32 -30.02 1.67
C HIS A 39 -24.27 -31.10 1.40
N LEU A 40 -23.42 -31.44 2.39
CA LEU A 40 -22.45 -32.53 2.28
C LEU A 40 -23.12 -33.88 2.04
N ILE A 41 -24.20 -34.17 2.77
CA ILE A 41 -24.98 -35.40 2.59
C ILE A 41 -25.59 -35.43 1.18
N LEU A 42 -26.11 -34.30 0.69
CA LEU A 42 -26.69 -34.21 -0.64
C LEU A 42 -25.65 -34.38 -1.74
N ILE A 43 -24.49 -33.72 -1.64
CA ILE A 43 -23.38 -33.94 -2.58
C ILE A 43 -23.03 -35.42 -2.62
N LEU A 44 -22.78 -36.04 -1.45
CA LEU A 44 -22.37 -37.44 -1.35
C LEU A 44 -23.40 -38.37 -2.01
N SER A 45 -24.69 -38.20 -1.71
CA SER A 45 -25.73 -39.06 -2.28
C SER A 45 -25.80 -38.93 -3.81
N GLN A 46 -25.75 -37.70 -4.32
CA GLN A 46 -25.86 -37.43 -5.75
C GLN A 46 -24.62 -37.86 -6.54
N VAL A 47 -23.41 -37.53 -6.06
CA VAL A 47 -22.18 -37.94 -6.74
C VAL A 47 -21.94 -39.44 -6.65
N ARG A 48 -22.36 -40.09 -5.56
CA ARG A 48 -22.34 -41.55 -5.44
C ARG A 48 -23.28 -42.20 -6.43
N ALA A 49 -24.53 -41.73 -6.52
CA ALA A 49 -25.48 -42.24 -7.50
C ALA A 49 -24.96 -42.09 -8.94
N LEU A 50 -24.41 -40.92 -9.28
CA LEU A 50 -23.83 -40.64 -10.58
C LEU A 50 -22.64 -41.55 -10.90
N ALA A 51 -21.67 -41.67 -9.98
CA ALA A 51 -20.49 -42.51 -10.18
C ALA A 51 -20.85 -44.00 -10.27
N SER A 52 -21.77 -44.47 -9.42
CA SER A 52 -22.27 -45.85 -9.45
C SER A 52 -22.96 -46.18 -10.76
N SER A 53 -23.78 -45.26 -11.31
CA SER A 53 -24.45 -45.45 -12.60
C SER A 53 -23.48 -45.63 -13.79
N LYS A 54 -22.24 -45.14 -13.64
CA LYS A 54 -21.17 -45.24 -14.64
C LYS A 54 -20.16 -46.34 -14.32
N GLY A 55 -20.36 -47.12 -13.25
CA GLY A 55 -19.41 -48.15 -12.81
C GLY A 55 -18.07 -47.58 -12.31
N LEU A 56 -18.04 -46.32 -11.89
CA LEU A 56 -16.83 -45.59 -11.49
C LEU A 56 -16.75 -45.35 -9.97
N TRP A 57 -17.76 -45.74 -9.19
CA TRP A 57 -17.73 -45.52 -7.74
C TRP A 57 -16.69 -46.41 -7.06
N ASP A 58 -15.90 -45.79 -6.20
CA ASP A 58 -14.95 -46.40 -5.29
C ASP A 58 -15.20 -45.80 -3.89
N ASP A 59 -15.21 -46.63 -2.84
CA ASP A 59 -15.43 -46.16 -1.47
C ASP A 59 -14.34 -45.19 -0.99
N GLU A 60 -13.15 -45.20 -1.61
CA GLU A 60 -12.12 -44.19 -1.37
C GLU A 60 -12.52 -42.79 -1.84
N MET A 61 -13.36 -42.68 -2.87
CA MET A 61 -13.84 -41.41 -3.42
C MET A 61 -14.65 -40.62 -2.40
N GLN A 62 -15.35 -41.28 -1.48
CA GLN A 62 -16.07 -40.61 -0.40
C GLN A 62 -15.13 -39.79 0.50
N ARG A 63 -13.91 -40.29 0.76
CA ARG A 63 -12.93 -39.59 1.61
C ARG A 63 -12.31 -38.37 0.93
N ASP A 64 -12.39 -38.33 -0.40
CA ASP A 64 -11.86 -37.28 -1.27
C ASP A 64 -12.87 -36.14 -1.53
N LEU A 65 -14.09 -36.24 -0.99
CA LEU A 65 -15.06 -35.16 -1.01
C LEU A 65 -14.65 -34.01 -0.07
N PRO A 66 -14.99 -32.75 -0.42
CA PRO A 66 -14.67 -31.60 0.41
C PRO A 66 -15.38 -31.72 1.76
N LYS A 67 -14.68 -31.37 2.85
CA LYS A 67 -15.26 -31.30 4.21
C LYS A 67 -15.66 -29.88 4.62
N LYS A 68 -15.11 -28.90 3.91
CA LYS A 68 -15.33 -27.46 4.08
C LYS A 68 -15.04 -26.79 2.76
N TRP A 69 -15.60 -25.61 2.56
CA TRP A 69 -15.34 -24.79 1.38
C TRP A 69 -15.50 -23.32 1.71
N GLU A 70 -15.01 -22.47 0.81
CA GLU A 70 -15.24 -21.02 0.89
C GLU A 70 -16.41 -20.68 -0.03
N LYS A 71 -17.38 -19.89 0.47
CA LYS A 71 -18.49 -19.38 -0.33
C LYS A 71 -18.30 -17.90 -0.59
N HIS A 72 -18.35 -17.52 -1.86
CA HIS A 72 -18.23 -16.15 -2.33
C HIS A 72 -19.42 -15.84 -3.22
N GLY A 73 -20.43 -15.15 -2.68
CA GLY A 73 -21.70 -14.94 -3.37
C GLY A 73 -22.34 -16.25 -3.82
N ASP A 74 -22.48 -16.41 -5.13
CA ASP A 74 -23.02 -17.58 -5.84
C ASP A 74 -21.92 -18.49 -6.41
N MET A 75 -20.69 -18.43 -5.87
CA MET A 75 -19.58 -19.31 -6.18
C MET A 75 -19.07 -20.02 -4.92
N ILE A 76 -18.72 -21.29 -5.06
CA ILE A 76 -18.01 -22.06 -4.03
C ILE A 76 -16.60 -22.40 -4.52
N VAL A 77 -15.61 -22.24 -3.64
CA VAL A 77 -14.22 -22.61 -3.88
C VAL A 77 -13.82 -23.75 -2.94
N PHE A 78 -13.56 -24.91 -3.54
CA PHE A 78 -13.10 -26.09 -2.81
C PHE A 78 -11.61 -26.02 -2.45
N PRO A 79 -11.22 -26.68 -1.34
CA PRO A 79 -9.82 -26.95 -1.04
C PRO A 79 -9.13 -27.71 -2.17
N GLN A 80 -7.82 -27.51 -2.31
CA GLN A 80 -7.01 -28.14 -3.35
C GLN A 80 -7.08 -29.67 -3.36
N ASN A 81 -7.28 -30.28 -2.19
CA ASN A 81 -7.32 -31.73 -1.98
C ASN A 81 -8.74 -32.32 -2.10
N SER A 82 -9.66 -31.62 -2.76
CA SER A 82 -11.02 -32.11 -3.01
C SER A 82 -11.15 -32.62 -4.45
N PHE A 83 -11.87 -33.72 -4.64
CA PHE A 83 -12.10 -34.33 -5.96
C PHE A 83 -10.78 -34.61 -6.72
N THR A 84 -9.79 -35.18 -6.03
CA THR A 84 -8.49 -35.54 -6.58
C THR A 84 -8.41 -36.97 -7.12
N HIS A 85 -9.32 -37.86 -6.71
CA HIS A 85 -9.39 -39.24 -7.17
C HIS A 85 -9.59 -39.31 -8.70
N ASN A 86 -8.87 -40.22 -9.36
CA ASN A 86 -8.84 -40.31 -10.82
C ASN A 86 -10.23 -40.57 -11.43
N ASN A 87 -11.08 -41.35 -10.75
CA ASN A 87 -12.43 -41.65 -11.25
C ASN A 87 -13.31 -40.41 -11.43
N TRP A 88 -13.10 -39.34 -10.66
CA TRP A 88 -13.82 -38.08 -10.86
C TRP A 88 -13.59 -37.48 -12.25
N ARG A 89 -12.38 -37.63 -12.79
CA ARG A 89 -12.01 -37.11 -14.12
C ARG A 89 -12.76 -37.84 -15.23
N TYR A 90 -13.02 -39.14 -15.06
CA TYR A 90 -13.74 -39.96 -16.04
C TYR A 90 -15.25 -39.70 -16.08
N ILE A 91 -15.83 -39.11 -15.03
CA ILE A 91 -17.25 -38.68 -15.04
C ILE A 91 -17.45 -37.46 -15.97
N GLY A 92 -16.44 -36.58 -16.06
CA GLY A 92 -16.47 -35.41 -16.93
C GLY A 92 -17.35 -34.26 -16.40
N ARG A 93 -17.77 -33.36 -17.30
CA ARG A 93 -18.45 -32.09 -16.95
C ARG A 93 -19.76 -32.27 -16.18
N GLU A 94 -20.44 -33.40 -16.35
CA GLU A 94 -21.69 -33.71 -15.64
C GLU A 94 -21.51 -33.73 -14.12
N LEU A 95 -20.34 -34.16 -13.62
CA LEU A 95 -20.01 -34.14 -12.19
C LEU A 95 -20.24 -32.75 -11.59
N TRP A 96 -19.66 -31.73 -12.22
CA TRP A 96 -19.67 -30.38 -11.66
C TRP A 96 -21.05 -29.74 -11.72
N ARG A 97 -21.87 -30.07 -12.73
CA ARG A 97 -23.28 -29.68 -12.77
C ARG A 97 -24.04 -30.26 -11.58
N VAL A 98 -23.90 -31.56 -11.31
CA VAL A 98 -24.57 -32.24 -10.18
C VAL A 98 -24.10 -31.68 -8.84
N VAL A 99 -22.80 -31.42 -8.67
CA VAL A 99 -22.26 -30.80 -7.46
C VAL A 99 -22.80 -29.37 -7.28
N ALA A 100 -22.90 -28.60 -8.36
CA ALA A 100 -23.42 -27.23 -8.32
C ALA A 100 -24.91 -27.18 -7.94
N GLU A 101 -25.72 -28.05 -8.56
CA GLU A 101 -27.13 -28.24 -8.23
C GLU A 101 -27.32 -28.68 -6.76
N SER A 102 -26.49 -29.62 -6.29
CA SER A 102 -26.51 -30.10 -4.89
C SER A 102 -26.16 -29.02 -3.87
N LEU A 103 -25.34 -28.04 -4.27
CA LEU A 103 -24.93 -26.92 -3.43
C LEU A 103 -25.79 -25.68 -3.62
N ASN A 104 -26.75 -25.72 -4.54
CA ASN A 104 -27.54 -24.57 -4.99
C ASN A 104 -26.67 -23.35 -5.29
N ILE A 105 -25.67 -23.54 -6.15
CA ILE A 105 -24.65 -22.56 -6.48
C ILE A 105 -24.48 -22.46 -8.00
N ALA A 106 -24.18 -21.27 -8.52
CA ALA A 106 -24.03 -21.09 -9.96
C ALA A 106 -22.65 -21.52 -10.46
N ARG A 107 -21.64 -21.48 -9.57
CA ARG A 107 -20.23 -21.61 -9.94
C ARG A 107 -19.44 -22.41 -8.93
N LEU A 108 -18.49 -23.19 -9.45
CA LEU A 108 -17.57 -24.00 -8.66
C LEU A 108 -16.15 -23.72 -9.09
N GLY A 109 -15.28 -23.55 -8.10
CA GLY A 109 -13.84 -23.50 -8.29
C GLY A 109 -13.12 -24.44 -7.32
N ARG A 110 -11.84 -24.71 -7.60
CA ARG A 110 -10.95 -25.41 -6.68
C ARG A 110 -9.60 -24.71 -6.62
N LYS A 111 -9.05 -24.53 -5.42
CA LYS A 111 -7.71 -23.94 -5.26
C LYS A 111 -6.66 -24.79 -5.97
N ARG A 112 -5.73 -24.17 -6.71
CA ARG A 112 -4.55 -24.84 -7.24
C ARG A 112 -3.50 -25.07 -6.14
N PHE A 113 -2.59 -26.00 -6.45
CA PHE A 113 -1.36 -26.15 -5.70
C PHE A 113 -0.50 -24.88 -5.88
N ILE A 114 -0.17 -24.21 -4.78
CA ILE A 114 0.71 -23.05 -4.81
C ILE A 114 2.15 -23.59 -4.66
N GLY A 115 2.97 -23.43 -5.70
CA GLY A 115 4.41 -23.71 -5.63
C GLY A 115 5.13 -22.73 -4.69
N ASN A 116 6.43 -22.94 -4.46
CA ASN A 116 7.25 -22.08 -3.59
C ASN A 116 7.63 -20.72 -4.21
N ASP A 117 7.05 -20.33 -5.34
CA ASP A 117 7.39 -19.08 -6.00
C ASP A 117 6.67 -17.88 -5.36
N ASP A 118 7.37 -16.75 -5.35
CA ASP A 118 7.06 -15.52 -4.59
C ASP A 118 5.73 -14.85 -4.98
N GLU A 119 5.06 -15.31 -6.04
CA GLU A 119 3.71 -14.90 -6.41
C GLU A 119 2.67 -15.88 -5.85
N ARG A 120 2.42 -15.80 -4.53
CA ARG A 120 1.29 -16.49 -3.88
C ARG A 120 -0.06 -15.89 -4.27
N THR A 121 -0.40 -15.90 -5.55
CA THR A 121 -1.78 -15.69 -6.01
C THR A 121 -2.46 -17.06 -6.03
N PRO A 122 -3.42 -17.35 -5.12
CA PRO A 122 -4.17 -18.59 -5.19
C PRO A 122 -5.01 -18.57 -6.46
N HIS A 123 -4.50 -19.18 -7.53
CA HIS A 123 -5.29 -19.40 -8.73
C HIS A 123 -6.33 -20.48 -8.42
N VAL A 124 -7.60 -20.16 -8.66
CA VAL A 124 -8.69 -21.12 -8.61
C VAL A 124 -8.91 -21.68 -10.01
N ASP A 125 -8.97 -23.00 -10.13
CA ASP A 125 -9.47 -23.66 -11.34
C ASP A 125 -10.99 -23.58 -11.35
N LEU A 126 -11.56 -22.95 -12.38
CA LEU A 126 -13.01 -22.94 -12.57
C LEU A 126 -13.47 -24.32 -13.04
N LEU A 127 -14.26 -25.00 -12.20
CA LEU A 127 -14.80 -26.33 -12.45
C LEU A 127 -16.19 -26.27 -13.11
N TYR A 128 -16.98 -25.24 -12.75
CA TYR A 128 -18.32 -25.00 -13.28
C TYR A 128 -18.63 -23.51 -13.32
N GLY A 129 -19.35 -23.09 -14.36
CA GLY A 129 -19.73 -21.70 -14.61
C GLY A 129 -18.84 -20.97 -15.61
N ALA A 130 -19.20 -19.72 -15.93
CA ALA A 130 -18.57 -18.96 -17.00
C ALA A 130 -17.32 -18.16 -16.57
N ASN A 131 -17.30 -17.64 -15.33
CA ASN A 131 -16.22 -16.80 -14.79
C ASN A 131 -16.26 -16.77 -13.25
N GLY A 132 -15.22 -16.21 -12.62
CA GLY A 132 -15.12 -16.09 -11.16
C GLY A 132 -15.68 -14.80 -10.55
N TRP A 133 -16.39 -13.95 -11.30
CA TRP A 133 -16.85 -12.64 -10.81
C TRP A 133 -18.02 -12.73 -9.83
N VAL A 134 -17.76 -12.44 -8.57
CA VAL A 134 -18.74 -12.52 -7.49
C VAL A 134 -18.98 -11.15 -6.88
N GLU A 135 -20.06 -11.05 -6.11
CA GLU A 135 -20.36 -9.88 -5.28
C GLU A 135 -20.33 -10.29 -3.80
N HIS A 136 -19.65 -9.48 -2.99
CA HIS A 136 -19.73 -9.51 -1.54
C HIS A 136 -20.39 -8.23 -1.05
N VAL A 137 -21.42 -8.34 -0.21
CA VAL A 137 -22.07 -7.18 0.41
C VAL A 137 -21.68 -7.15 1.88
N ASP A 138 -21.10 -6.05 2.33
CA ASP A 138 -20.72 -5.90 3.74
C ASP A 138 -21.92 -5.52 4.64
N ASP A 139 -21.65 -5.40 5.93
CA ASP A 139 -22.63 -5.05 6.95
C ASP A 139 -23.29 -3.68 6.78
N ARG A 140 -22.71 -2.80 5.94
CA ARG A 140 -23.26 -1.48 5.60
C ARG A 140 -23.92 -1.45 4.23
N GLY A 141 -24.04 -2.59 3.55
CA GLY A 141 -24.64 -2.67 2.23
C GLY A 141 -23.72 -2.26 1.09
N ILE A 142 -22.41 -2.06 1.34
CA ILE A 142 -21.43 -1.75 0.29
C ILE A 142 -21.15 -3.03 -0.49
N ARG A 143 -21.28 -2.95 -1.82
CA ARG A 143 -21.14 -4.10 -2.72
C ARG A 143 -19.72 -4.13 -3.30
N PHE A 144 -18.98 -5.20 -3.07
CA PHE A 144 -17.63 -5.41 -3.58
C PHE A 144 -17.66 -6.47 -4.68
N VAL A 145 -17.31 -6.07 -5.89
CA VAL A 145 -17.32 -6.94 -7.08
C VAL A 145 -15.90 -7.33 -7.43
N TYR A 146 -15.60 -8.63 -7.43
CA TYR A 146 -14.24 -9.13 -7.66
C TYR A 146 -14.23 -10.51 -8.28
N ASP A 147 -13.12 -10.88 -8.92
CA ASP A 147 -12.90 -12.23 -9.42
C ASP A 147 -12.36 -13.14 -8.31
N ALA A 148 -13.24 -13.98 -7.75
CA ALA A 148 -12.93 -14.96 -6.71
C ALA A 148 -11.91 -16.02 -7.16
N SER A 149 -11.62 -16.11 -8.46
CA SER A 149 -10.55 -16.98 -8.96
C SER A 149 -9.15 -16.40 -8.82
N LYS A 150 -9.05 -15.09 -8.54
CA LYS A 150 -7.81 -14.32 -8.48
C LYS A 150 -7.56 -13.74 -7.10
N ARG A 151 -8.60 -13.16 -6.48
CA ARG A 151 -8.53 -12.49 -5.17
C ARG A 151 -9.77 -12.77 -4.36
N VAL A 152 -9.68 -12.53 -3.06
CA VAL A 152 -10.75 -12.79 -2.11
C VAL A 152 -10.94 -11.57 -1.21
N PHE A 153 -12.19 -11.33 -0.80
CA PHE A 153 -12.49 -10.27 0.16
C PHE A 153 -11.86 -10.55 1.54
N ASN A 154 -11.23 -9.53 2.13
CA ASN A 154 -10.45 -9.64 3.36
C ASN A 154 -11.14 -8.96 4.55
N ASN A 155 -11.81 -9.76 5.37
CA ASN A 155 -12.50 -9.31 6.58
C ASN A 155 -11.57 -8.77 7.69
N LYS A 156 -10.26 -8.99 7.63
CA LYS A 156 -9.33 -8.46 8.65
C LYS A 156 -9.21 -6.93 8.62
N LYS A 157 -9.66 -6.28 7.54
CA LYS A 157 -9.66 -4.82 7.38
C LYS A 157 -10.87 -4.14 8.05
N VAL A 158 -11.86 -4.89 8.53
CA VAL A 158 -13.12 -4.38 9.09
C VAL A 158 -12.92 -3.31 10.18
N PRO A 159 -12.04 -3.50 11.19
CA PRO A 159 -11.87 -2.48 12.23
C PRO A 159 -11.38 -1.12 11.71
N GLU A 160 -10.49 -1.11 10.71
CA GLU A 160 -10.04 0.15 10.11
C GLU A 160 -11.10 0.75 9.19
N MET A 161 -11.81 -0.09 8.42
CA MET A 161 -12.96 0.36 7.64
C MET A 161 -14.04 1.01 8.54
N GLN A 162 -14.26 0.48 9.74
CA GLN A 162 -15.18 1.05 10.71
C GLN A 162 -14.68 2.40 11.23
N ARG A 163 -13.41 2.50 11.63
CA ARG A 163 -12.82 3.77 12.08
C ARG A 163 -12.91 4.87 11.00
N ILE A 164 -12.56 4.54 9.75
CA ILE A 164 -12.65 5.49 8.63
C ILE A 164 -14.08 5.96 8.44
N SER A 165 -15.08 5.08 8.59
CA SER A 165 -16.50 5.40 8.36
C SER A 165 -17.05 6.48 9.28
N GLU A 166 -16.34 6.85 10.33
CA GLU A 166 -16.75 7.88 11.29
C GLU A 166 -16.38 9.30 10.84
N TRP A 167 -15.55 9.47 9.81
CA TRP A 167 -15.11 10.80 9.36
C TRP A 167 -16.12 11.50 8.46
N ASP A 168 -16.22 12.82 8.60
CA ASP A 168 -16.83 13.69 7.60
C ASP A 168 -15.75 14.14 6.60
N CYS A 169 -15.89 13.71 5.34
CA CYS A 169 -14.98 14.06 4.25
C CYS A 169 -15.71 14.84 3.14
N HIS A 170 -16.86 15.47 3.41
CA HIS A 170 -17.58 16.22 2.39
C HIS A 170 -16.70 17.31 1.75
N GLY A 171 -16.68 17.33 0.42
CA GLY A 171 -15.83 18.26 -0.35
C GLY A 171 -14.37 17.83 -0.51
N GLU A 172 -13.91 16.81 0.22
CA GLU A 172 -12.53 16.31 0.11
C GLU A 172 -12.31 15.46 -1.14
N THR A 173 -11.13 15.61 -1.75
CA THR A 173 -10.55 14.63 -2.68
C THR A 173 -9.58 13.75 -1.92
N VAL A 174 -9.82 12.43 -1.91
CA VAL A 174 -8.99 11.44 -1.22
C VAL A 174 -8.21 10.62 -2.22
N VAL A 175 -6.96 10.29 -1.92
CA VAL A 175 -6.15 9.35 -2.68
C VAL A 175 -5.95 8.09 -1.85
N ASP A 176 -6.38 6.95 -2.38
CA ASP A 176 -6.07 5.63 -1.84
C ASP A 176 -4.94 5.02 -2.69
N MET A 177 -3.73 5.03 -2.16
CA MET A 177 -2.53 4.60 -2.91
C MET A 177 -2.44 3.09 -3.10
N TYR A 178 -3.28 2.32 -2.39
CA TYR A 178 -3.28 0.86 -2.36
C TYR A 178 -4.71 0.34 -2.28
N ALA A 179 -5.50 0.66 -3.29
CA ALA A 179 -6.94 0.48 -3.25
C ALA A 179 -7.35 -1.00 -3.18
N GLY A 180 -6.66 -1.91 -3.87
CA GLY A 180 -7.05 -3.32 -3.92
C GLY A 180 -8.47 -3.48 -4.43
N LEU A 181 -9.34 -4.12 -3.64
CA LEU A 181 -10.79 -4.23 -3.95
C LEU A 181 -11.59 -2.97 -3.57
N GLY A 182 -10.92 -1.88 -3.17
CA GLY A 182 -11.55 -0.62 -2.80
C GLY A 182 -12.04 -0.56 -1.35
N TYR A 183 -11.46 -1.38 -0.45
CA TYR A 183 -11.87 -1.45 0.96
C TYR A 183 -11.99 -0.08 1.62
N TYR A 184 -10.99 0.78 1.45
CA TYR A 184 -10.97 2.11 2.06
C TYR A 184 -11.59 3.15 1.13
N SER A 185 -11.29 3.06 -0.16
CA SER A 185 -11.88 3.91 -1.20
C SER A 185 -13.41 4.02 -1.10
N LEU A 186 -14.12 2.88 -0.95
CA LEU A 186 -15.57 2.87 -0.85
C LEU A 186 -16.08 3.42 0.49
N ARG A 187 -15.31 3.28 1.58
CA ARG A 187 -15.66 3.91 2.87
C ARG A 187 -15.60 5.43 2.78
N PHE A 188 -14.58 5.97 2.13
CA PHE A 188 -14.51 7.41 1.88
C PHE A 188 -15.68 7.91 1.01
N LEU A 189 -16.03 7.20 -0.07
CA LEU A 189 -17.11 7.63 -0.98
C LEU A 189 -18.52 7.52 -0.40
N ILE A 190 -18.81 6.43 0.31
CA ILE A 190 -20.17 6.08 0.74
C ILE A 190 -20.41 6.48 2.20
N CYS A 191 -19.49 6.16 3.10
CA CYS A 191 -19.66 6.44 4.52
C CYS A 191 -19.23 7.86 4.87
N CYS A 192 -18.13 8.35 4.31
CA CYS A 192 -17.56 9.65 4.68
C CYS A 192 -18.06 10.82 3.81
N GLY A 193 -18.78 10.55 2.72
CA GLY A 193 -19.29 11.60 1.82
C GLY A 193 -18.21 12.30 0.99
N ALA A 194 -17.04 11.69 0.78
CA ALA A 194 -15.96 12.26 -0.01
C ALA A 194 -16.45 12.72 -1.40
N LYS A 195 -16.01 13.91 -1.83
CA LYS A 195 -16.37 14.45 -3.15
C LYS A 195 -15.84 13.55 -4.27
N GLN A 196 -14.61 13.09 -4.12
CA GLN A 196 -13.95 12.23 -5.09
C GLN A 196 -12.91 11.36 -4.39
N VAL A 197 -12.72 10.15 -4.90
CA VAL A 197 -11.63 9.27 -4.49
C VAL A 197 -10.83 8.84 -5.70
N VAL A 198 -9.51 8.94 -5.60
CA VAL A 198 -8.58 8.41 -6.57
C VAL A 198 -8.02 7.09 -6.02
N SER A 199 -8.42 5.99 -6.64
CA SER A 199 -8.09 4.63 -6.23
C SER A 199 -6.97 4.07 -7.11
N ILE A 200 -5.81 3.81 -6.51
CA ILE A 200 -4.62 3.35 -7.24
C ILE A 200 -4.38 1.88 -6.92
N ASP A 201 -4.22 1.09 -7.97
CA ASP A 201 -3.69 -0.26 -7.90
C ASP A 201 -2.84 -0.52 -9.15
N TRP A 202 -1.81 -1.37 -9.05
CA TRP A 202 -0.95 -1.73 -10.18
C TRP A 202 -1.47 -2.94 -10.97
N SER A 203 -2.43 -3.67 -10.41
CA SER A 203 -2.99 -4.85 -11.06
C SER A 203 -4.19 -4.46 -11.91
N ASP A 204 -4.12 -4.75 -13.23
CA ASP A 204 -5.25 -4.53 -14.14
C ASP A 204 -6.53 -5.22 -13.69
N ASP A 205 -6.40 -6.41 -13.09
CA ASP A 205 -7.51 -7.16 -12.51
C ASP A 205 -8.15 -6.43 -11.32
N MET A 206 -7.35 -5.75 -10.49
CA MET A 206 -7.85 -4.93 -9.39
C MET A 206 -8.46 -3.63 -9.91
N CYS A 207 -7.86 -2.99 -10.92
CA CYS A 207 -8.44 -1.83 -11.58
C CYS A 207 -9.82 -2.16 -12.19
N GLU A 208 -9.98 -3.32 -12.81
CA GLU A 208 -11.28 -3.79 -13.31
C GLU A 208 -12.27 -4.06 -12.17
N ALA A 209 -11.84 -4.74 -11.10
CA ALA A 209 -12.67 -4.98 -9.93
C ALA A 209 -13.13 -3.66 -9.27
N LEU A 210 -12.25 -2.67 -9.17
CA LEU A 210 -12.57 -1.33 -8.68
C LEU A 210 -13.63 -0.68 -9.54
N ARG A 211 -13.49 -0.63 -10.88
CA ARG A 211 -14.50 -0.03 -11.77
C ARG A 211 -15.87 -0.69 -11.61
N ARG A 212 -15.93 -2.03 -11.61
CA ARG A 212 -17.18 -2.78 -11.38
C ARG A 212 -17.77 -2.52 -10.01
N THR A 213 -16.94 -2.43 -8.99
CA THR A 213 -17.35 -2.08 -7.62
C THR A 213 -17.93 -0.66 -7.57
N ALA A 214 -17.32 0.30 -8.28
CA ALA A 214 -17.84 1.66 -8.39
C ALA A 214 -19.23 1.72 -9.05
N GLU A 215 -19.38 1.02 -10.18
CA GLU A 215 -20.66 0.88 -10.88
C GLU A 215 -21.70 0.22 -9.98
N ALA A 216 -21.33 -0.89 -9.34
CA ALA A 216 -22.15 -1.60 -8.39
C ALA A 216 -22.47 -0.78 -7.14
N ASN A 217 -21.89 0.39 -6.87
CA ASN A 217 -22.35 1.26 -5.77
C ASN A 217 -22.87 2.61 -6.26
N ASN A 218 -23.00 2.82 -7.57
CA ASN A 218 -23.37 4.10 -8.18
C ASN A 218 -22.42 5.25 -7.77
N VAL A 219 -21.11 4.97 -7.72
CA VAL A 219 -20.06 5.97 -7.38
C VAL A 219 -18.97 6.07 -8.45
N HIS A 220 -19.20 5.52 -9.64
CA HIS A 220 -18.26 5.49 -10.75
C HIS A 220 -17.89 6.89 -11.27
N ASP A 221 -18.74 7.89 -11.08
CA ASP A 221 -18.51 9.30 -11.40
C ASP A 221 -17.58 9.99 -10.38
N ARG A 222 -17.55 9.51 -9.14
CA ARG A 222 -16.72 10.02 -8.04
C ARG A 222 -15.46 9.20 -7.78
N MET A 223 -15.27 8.07 -8.45
CA MET A 223 -14.08 7.23 -8.30
C MET A 223 -13.21 7.25 -9.55
N LEU A 224 -11.98 7.76 -9.41
CA LEU A 224 -10.99 7.77 -10.48
C LEU A 224 -9.97 6.65 -10.27
N VAL A 225 -9.81 5.78 -11.26
CA VAL A 225 -8.81 4.69 -11.23
C VAL A 225 -7.61 5.09 -12.09
N THR A 226 -6.87 6.12 -11.64
CA THR A 226 -5.72 6.69 -12.36
C THR A 226 -4.83 7.54 -11.43
N PRO A 227 -3.50 7.60 -11.62
CA PRO A 227 -2.56 8.28 -10.72
C PRO A 227 -2.47 9.82 -10.90
N CYS A 228 -3.62 10.51 -10.89
CA CYS A 228 -3.69 11.98 -10.88
C CYS A 228 -4.03 12.49 -9.48
N LEU A 229 -3.09 13.15 -8.78
CA LEU A 229 -3.19 13.26 -7.31
C LEU A 229 -2.92 14.68 -6.81
N VAL A 230 -3.97 15.48 -6.71
CA VAL A 230 -4.00 16.66 -5.84
C VAL A 230 -5.14 16.43 -4.85
N ALA A 231 -4.79 16.14 -3.61
CA ALA A 231 -5.69 15.57 -2.62
C ALA A 231 -5.69 16.36 -1.31
N ASP A 232 -6.85 16.39 -0.67
CA ASP A 232 -7.01 16.83 0.71
C ASP A 232 -6.46 15.76 1.68
N ARG A 233 -6.56 14.48 1.29
CA ARG A 233 -6.21 13.33 2.14
C ARG A 233 -5.56 12.21 1.31
N VAL A 234 -4.51 11.60 1.85
CA VAL A 234 -3.81 10.46 1.20
C VAL A 234 -3.74 9.29 2.16
N PHE A 235 -4.17 8.13 1.69
CA PHE A 235 -4.26 6.90 2.44
C PHE A 235 -3.26 5.87 1.91
N LEU A 236 -2.33 5.43 2.76
CA LEU A 236 -1.28 4.46 2.45
C LEU A 236 -1.55 3.13 3.14
N GLY A 237 -2.46 2.34 2.57
CA GLY A 237 -2.94 1.07 3.11
C GLY A 237 -2.08 -0.19 2.88
N LEU A 238 -0.76 -0.06 2.67
CA LEU A 238 0.15 -1.18 2.39
C LEU A 238 0.87 -1.68 3.65
N VAL A 239 0.89 -3.01 3.82
CA VAL A 239 1.66 -3.72 4.86
C VAL A 239 2.62 -4.73 4.21
N PRO A 240 3.83 -4.97 4.78
CA PRO A 240 4.27 -4.53 6.10
C PRO A 240 4.71 -3.05 6.19
N SER A 241 5.06 -2.40 5.08
CA SER A 241 5.52 -1.00 5.10
C SER A 241 5.17 -0.27 3.81
N CYS A 242 4.93 1.04 3.92
CA CYS A 242 4.76 1.96 2.79
C CYS A 242 5.83 3.07 2.74
N ARG A 243 6.94 2.94 3.49
CA ARG A 243 8.02 3.95 3.61
C ARG A 243 8.54 4.49 2.26
N ALA A 244 8.70 3.61 1.27
CA ALA A 244 9.19 3.98 -0.06
C ALA A 244 8.31 5.03 -0.77
N HIS A 245 7.05 5.18 -0.34
CA HIS A 245 6.06 6.00 -1.01
C HIS A 245 5.64 7.25 -0.21
N TRP A 246 6.29 7.54 0.93
CA TRP A 246 6.03 8.74 1.72
C TRP A 246 6.22 10.04 0.92
N LEU A 247 7.28 10.12 0.10
CA LEU A 247 7.50 11.28 -0.78
C LEU A 247 6.37 11.43 -1.80
N THR A 248 5.90 10.32 -2.38
CA THR A 248 4.81 10.36 -3.35
C THR A 248 3.49 10.76 -2.70
N ALA A 249 3.24 10.32 -1.47
CA ALA A 249 2.10 10.78 -0.69
C ALA A 249 2.16 12.28 -0.39
N CYS A 250 3.33 12.80 -0.03
CA CYS A 250 3.53 14.25 0.15
C CYS A 250 3.27 15.02 -1.15
N LYS A 251 3.74 14.51 -2.30
CA LYS A 251 3.49 15.11 -3.63
C LYS A 251 2.02 15.07 -4.04
N ALA A 252 1.25 14.12 -3.51
CA ALA A 252 -0.18 13.99 -3.79
C ALA A 252 -1.04 15.01 -3.01
N LEU A 253 -0.51 15.59 -1.94
CA LEU A 253 -1.23 16.62 -1.18
C LEU A 253 -1.34 17.93 -1.96
N LYS A 254 -2.40 18.68 -1.66
CA LYS A 254 -2.54 20.07 -2.11
C LYS A 254 -1.42 20.96 -1.56
N GLN A 255 -1.23 22.12 -2.18
CA GLN A 255 -0.22 23.10 -1.76
C GLN A 255 -0.51 23.71 -0.39
N GLU A 256 -1.74 23.67 0.09
CA GLU A 256 -2.07 24.04 1.47
C GLU A 256 -1.78 22.92 2.48
N GLY A 257 -1.36 21.74 2.01
CA GLY A 257 -1.20 20.52 2.79
C GLY A 257 -2.50 19.70 2.90
N GLY A 258 -2.56 18.84 3.92
CA GLY A 258 -3.69 17.93 4.14
C GLY A 258 -3.35 16.79 5.10
N MET A 259 -4.07 15.68 5.00
CA MET A 259 -3.91 14.55 5.92
C MET A 259 -3.23 13.35 5.24
N LEU A 260 -2.29 12.71 5.95
CA LEU A 260 -1.71 11.42 5.57
C LEU A 260 -2.13 10.33 6.58
N HIS A 261 -2.51 9.17 6.08
CA HIS A 261 -2.82 7.98 6.89
C HIS A 261 -1.87 6.84 6.49
N ILE A 262 -1.04 6.38 7.42
CA ILE A 262 0.13 5.56 7.11
C ILE A 262 0.06 4.23 7.84
N HIS A 263 -0.08 3.13 7.08
CA HIS A 263 -0.02 1.78 7.63
C HIS A 263 1.41 1.29 7.77
N GLU A 264 1.70 0.61 8.88
CA GLU A 264 3.00 -0.03 9.12
C GLU A 264 2.82 -1.24 10.05
N VAL A 265 3.64 -2.27 9.85
CA VAL A 265 3.83 -3.36 10.80
C VAL A 265 5.12 -3.10 11.56
N LEU A 266 5.01 -2.81 12.85
CA LEU A 266 6.15 -2.48 13.72
C LEU A 266 6.63 -3.72 14.47
N ASP A 267 7.94 -3.91 14.56
CA ASP A 267 8.54 -4.85 15.49
C ASP A 267 8.56 -4.22 16.89
N VAL A 268 7.79 -4.81 17.81
CA VAL A 268 7.62 -4.36 19.19
C VAL A 268 8.38 -5.24 20.18
N SER A 269 9.24 -6.15 19.70
CA SER A 269 9.93 -7.14 20.54
C SER A 269 11.09 -6.61 21.39
N SER A 270 11.21 -5.31 21.57
CA SER A 270 12.26 -4.71 22.38
C SER A 270 11.74 -4.22 23.75
N ARG A 271 11.94 -5.04 24.78
CA ARG A 271 12.45 -4.51 26.06
C ARG A 271 13.85 -3.97 25.72
N GLN A 272 14.01 -2.66 25.65
CA GLN A 272 15.22 -2.02 25.13
C GLN A 272 16.50 -2.50 25.83
N ILE A 273 17.49 -2.94 25.05
CA ILE A 273 18.89 -2.62 25.39
C ILE A 273 19.13 -1.23 24.79
N PRO A 274 19.59 -0.23 25.56
CA PRO A 274 19.85 1.10 25.04
C PRO A 274 20.85 1.04 23.88
N ARG A 275 20.45 1.47 22.69
CA ARG A 275 21.42 1.84 21.65
C ARG A 275 22.13 3.09 22.14
N LYS A 276 23.40 2.97 22.53
CA LYS A 276 24.31 4.12 22.63
C LYS A 276 24.22 4.88 21.30
N MET A 277 23.91 6.17 21.35
CA MET A 277 24.15 7.07 20.23
C MET A 277 25.63 6.96 19.86
N GLY A 278 25.92 6.25 18.76
CA GLY A 278 27.23 6.27 18.15
C GLY A 278 27.46 7.68 17.63
N THR A 279 28.58 8.28 18.02
CA THR A 279 29.09 9.50 17.40
C THR A 279 29.12 9.29 15.89
N ALA A 280 28.48 10.20 15.15
CA ALA A 280 28.49 10.19 13.70
C ALA A 280 29.94 10.18 13.20
N LYS A 281 30.36 9.11 12.52
CA LYS A 281 31.52 9.21 11.63
C LYS A 281 31.11 10.08 10.45
N PRO A 282 31.93 11.06 10.04
CA PRO A 282 31.63 11.86 8.86
C PRO A 282 31.52 10.92 7.65
N LEU A 283 30.53 11.16 6.78
CA LEU A 283 30.52 10.53 5.46
C LEU A 283 31.83 10.86 4.73
N PRO A 284 32.39 9.93 3.93
CA PRO A 284 33.50 10.24 3.05
C PRO A 284 33.08 11.40 2.14
N LYS A 285 33.86 12.49 2.15
CA LYS A 285 33.72 13.55 1.15
C LYS A 285 33.84 12.88 -0.22
N LEU A 286 32.84 13.09 -1.07
CA LEU A 286 32.91 12.75 -2.49
C LEU A 286 34.19 13.41 -3.03
N GLN A 287 35.20 12.61 -3.35
CA GLN A 287 36.38 13.11 -4.04
C GLN A 287 35.93 13.54 -5.43
N SER A 288 36.20 14.80 -5.76
CA SER A 288 36.12 15.30 -7.12
C SER A 288 36.99 14.40 -7.98
N VAL A 289 36.37 13.72 -8.94
CA VAL A 289 37.09 12.94 -9.95
C VAL A 289 37.89 13.94 -10.77
N GLU A 290 39.20 13.89 -10.64
CA GLU A 290 40.12 14.58 -11.53
C GLU A 290 40.04 13.91 -12.89
N GLU A 291 39.68 14.67 -13.93
CA GLU A 291 39.79 14.24 -15.32
C GLU A 291 41.28 14.13 -15.67
N GLU A 292 41.85 12.94 -15.51
CA GLU A 292 43.08 12.59 -16.22
C GLU A 292 42.74 12.06 -17.62
N GLY A 293 43.17 12.83 -18.61
CA GLY A 293 43.00 12.53 -20.02
C GLY A 293 43.72 11.25 -20.45
N SER A 294 43.04 10.46 -21.27
CA SER A 294 43.67 9.49 -22.16
C SER A 294 43.52 9.97 -23.59
N ALA A 295 44.67 10.22 -24.22
CA ALA A 295 44.81 10.54 -25.62
C ALA A 295 44.34 9.39 -26.51
N LYS A 296 43.69 9.71 -27.63
CA LYS A 296 44.15 9.32 -28.97
C LYS A 296 43.44 10.13 -30.05
N GLU A 297 44.26 10.83 -30.79
CA GLU A 297 43.97 11.60 -31.99
C GLU A 297 43.29 10.75 -33.07
N ASN A 298 42.42 11.38 -33.86
CA ASN A 298 42.47 11.26 -35.31
C ASN A 298 42.31 12.65 -35.93
N LYS A 299 43.34 13.02 -36.71
CA LYS A 299 43.52 14.21 -37.57
C LYS A 299 42.29 14.47 -38.49
N PRO A 300 42.04 15.73 -38.93
CA PRO A 300 42.87 16.29 -40.00
C PRO A 300 43.32 17.76 -39.83
N SER A 301 44.36 18.03 -40.63
CA SER A 301 45.15 19.23 -40.89
C SER A 301 44.40 20.55 -41.15
N LEU A 302 44.96 21.67 -40.69
CA LEU A 302 45.68 22.65 -41.54
C LEU A 302 46.21 23.88 -40.75
N ALA A 303 47.53 24.08 -40.88
CA ALA A 303 48.26 25.34 -41.07
C ALA A 303 48.38 26.46 -39.99
N LYS A 304 49.67 26.67 -39.63
CA LYS A 304 50.44 27.94 -39.52
C LYS A 304 50.21 28.82 -38.27
N SER A 305 51.22 28.90 -37.40
CA SER A 305 52.28 29.94 -37.32
C SER A 305 51.97 30.87 -36.13
N SER A 306 52.86 31.34 -35.26
CA SER A 306 54.32 31.49 -35.27
C SER A 306 54.80 31.85 -33.85
N SER A 307 56.04 31.47 -33.55
CA SER A 307 57.04 32.20 -32.73
C SER A 307 56.72 32.62 -31.27
N ASN A 308 57.30 31.87 -30.34
CA ASN A 308 58.02 32.36 -29.14
C ASN A 308 59.19 33.32 -29.56
N PRO A 309 59.92 34.06 -28.66
CA PRO A 309 60.20 33.71 -27.26
C PRO A 309 60.43 34.85 -26.20
N LEU A 310 60.52 34.39 -24.95
CA LEU A 310 61.41 34.79 -23.83
C LEU A 310 61.52 36.25 -23.32
N GLY A 311 61.37 36.37 -22.00
CA GLY A 311 61.98 37.44 -21.19
C GLY A 311 61.86 37.15 -19.69
N LYS A 312 62.96 36.71 -19.05
CA LYS A 312 63.11 36.58 -17.60
C LYS A 312 63.10 37.96 -16.92
N ALA A 313 62.56 38.07 -15.71
CA ALA A 313 63.31 38.46 -14.49
C ALA A 313 62.36 38.82 -13.32
N ASN A 314 62.85 38.51 -12.12
CA ASN A 314 62.20 38.64 -10.82
C ASN A 314 61.86 40.07 -10.42
N GLY A 315 60.79 40.20 -9.63
CA GLY A 315 60.46 41.40 -8.86
C GLY A 315 59.33 41.11 -7.88
N THR A 316 59.69 40.59 -6.71
CA THR A 316 58.80 40.45 -5.55
C THR A 316 58.32 41.82 -5.07
N THR A 317 57.01 42.01 -5.01
CA THR A 317 56.38 42.97 -4.09
C THR A 317 55.13 42.33 -3.53
N GLU A 318 55.13 42.14 -2.21
CA GLU A 318 53.99 41.71 -1.42
C GLU A 318 52.87 42.74 -1.56
N LYS A 319 51.71 42.30 -2.04
CA LYS A 319 50.43 42.98 -1.81
C LYS A 319 49.49 41.98 -1.16
N GLU A 320 49.08 42.33 0.04
CA GLU A 320 48.03 41.70 0.83
C GLU A 320 46.83 41.35 -0.05
N LYS A 321 46.56 40.05 -0.22
CA LYS A 321 45.31 39.57 -0.82
C LYS A 321 44.24 39.53 0.26
N ALA A 322 43.35 40.51 0.26
CA ALA A 322 42.03 40.34 0.87
C ALA A 322 41.38 39.04 0.34
N PRO A 323 40.69 38.25 1.18
CA PRO A 323 40.21 36.94 0.76
C PRO A 323 39.14 37.12 -0.33
N PHE A 324 39.50 36.74 -1.55
CA PHE A 324 38.57 36.67 -2.67
C PHE A 324 37.53 35.59 -2.32
N LYS A 325 36.34 36.01 -1.83
CA LYS A 325 35.21 35.09 -1.66
C LYS A 325 34.88 34.53 -3.04
N ARG A 326 35.24 33.26 -3.26
CA ARG A 326 34.97 32.53 -4.49
C ARG A 326 33.46 32.52 -4.68
N LYS A 327 32.95 33.18 -5.73
CA LYS A 327 31.51 33.14 -6.06
C LYS A 327 31.14 31.69 -6.36
N LEU A 328 30.31 31.10 -5.50
CA LEU A 328 29.77 29.77 -5.69
C LEU A 328 29.00 29.71 -7.01
N SER A 329 29.06 28.57 -7.69
CA SER A 329 28.17 28.35 -8.83
C SER A 329 26.71 28.38 -8.35
N ARG A 330 25.77 28.69 -9.24
CA ARG A 330 24.33 28.68 -8.89
C ARG A 330 23.90 27.34 -8.29
N SER A 331 24.46 26.22 -8.78
CA SER A 331 24.21 24.89 -8.22
C SER A 331 24.81 24.71 -6.83
N GLN A 332 26.03 25.18 -6.57
CA GLN A 332 26.64 25.13 -5.24
C GLN A 332 25.92 26.02 -4.23
N SER A 333 25.48 27.20 -4.65
CA SER A 333 24.70 28.11 -3.81
C SER A 333 23.34 27.52 -3.43
N ILE A 334 22.66 26.84 -4.38
CA ILE A 334 21.40 26.14 -4.09
C ILE A 334 21.64 24.97 -3.13
N VAL A 335 22.73 24.21 -3.31
CA VAL A 335 23.08 23.10 -2.42
C VAL A 335 23.41 23.61 -1.01
N GLU A 336 24.22 24.66 -0.87
CA GLU A 336 24.51 25.25 0.45
C GLU A 336 23.25 25.83 1.11
N GLU A 337 22.35 26.44 0.34
CA GLU A 337 21.06 26.92 0.85
C GLU A 337 20.18 25.75 1.31
N MET A 338 20.10 24.66 0.54
CA MET A 338 19.36 23.46 0.92
C MET A 338 19.97 22.74 2.13
N GLU A 339 21.30 22.69 2.25
CA GLU A 339 22.03 22.04 3.34
C GLU A 339 21.99 22.85 4.65
N SER A 340 21.86 24.17 4.56
CA SER A 340 21.76 25.06 5.72
C SER A 340 20.33 25.29 6.22
N ARG A 341 19.32 24.83 5.48
CA ARG A 341 17.90 24.91 5.90
C ARG A 341 17.66 24.04 7.13
N VAL A 342 17.27 24.70 8.22
CA VAL A 342 16.75 24.05 9.42
C VAL A 342 15.25 23.89 9.25
N PHE A 343 14.78 22.65 9.17
CA PHE A 343 13.35 22.36 9.07
C PHE A 343 12.67 22.38 10.44
N PRO A 344 11.39 22.77 10.51
CA PRO A 344 10.60 22.68 11.73
C PRO A 344 10.61 21.26 12.31
N ALA A 345 10.71 21.15 13.63
CA ALA A 345 10.49 19.86 14.29
C ALA A 345 9.01 19.46 14.16
N PRO A 346 8.70 18.16 13.97
CA PRO A 346 7.32 17.69 14.03
C PRO A 346 6.66 18.02 15.36
N LYS A 347 5.35 18.28 15.32
CA LYS A 347 4.53 18.54 16.50
C LYS A 347 3.67 17.32 16.84
N VAL A 348 3.20 17.24 18.08
CA VAL A 348 2.14 16.30 18.48
C VAL A 348 0.91 17.14 18.81
N LEU A 349 -0.26 16.75 18.32
CA LEU A 349 -1.50 17.46 18.61
C LEU A 349 -1.76 17.45 20.11
N LYS A 350 -2.07 18.62 20.70
CA LYS A 350 -2.16 18.80 22.15
C LYS A 350 -3.06 17.77 22.85
N ASP A 351 -4.26 17.53 22.33
CA ASP A 351 -5.21 16.58 22.93
C ASP A 351 -4.67 15.14 22.89
N PHE A 352 -3.99 14.78 21.79
CA PHE A 352 -3.36 13.47 21.65
C PHE A 352 -2.11 13.34 22.55
N GLU A 353 -1.31 14.42 22.64
CA GLU A 353 -0.14 14.54 23.51
C GLU A 353 -0.53 14.39 24.98
N GLU A 354 -1.61 15.03 25.40
CA GLU A 354 -2.08 15.01 26.78
C GLU A 354 -2.70 13.66 27.18
N GLY A 355 -3.26 12.92 26.21
CA GLY A 355 -3.90 11.62 26.37
C GLY A 355 -3.04 10.44 25.92
N ALA A 356 -3.44 9.80 24.80
CA ALA A 356 -2.91 8.51 24.37
C ALA A 356 -1.40 8.51 24.07
N TRP A 357 -0.83 9.64 23.65
CA TRP A 357 0.60 9.73 23.37
C TRP A 357 1.47 9.38 24.58
N LYS A 358 1.10 9.83 25.79
CA LYS A 358 1.88 9.57 27.01
C LYS A 358 2.04 8.08 27.27
N SER A 359 0.99 7.29 27.05
CA SER A 359 0.96 5.84 27.29
C SER A 359 1.54 5.00 26.14
N LEU A 360 1.82 5.59 24.97
CA LEU A 360 2.47 4.88 23.89
C LEU A 360 3.90 4.45 24.27
N ALA A 361 4.20 3.18 24.01
CA ALA A 361 5.57 2.65 24.17
C ALA A 361 6.51 3.30 23.13
N GLN A 362 7.80 3.32 23.46
CA GLN A 362 8.80 4.04 22.66
C GLN A 362 8.86 3.65 21.17
N PRO A 363 8.74 2.36 20.76
CA PRO A 363 8.78 2.00 19.34
C PRO A 363 7.70 2.69 18.49
N TYR A 364 6.52 2.94 19.08
CA TYR A 364 5.44 3.66 18.40
C TYR A 364 5.74 5.14 18.25
N LYS A 365 6.29 5.76 19.31
CA LYS A 365 6.70 7.17 19.31
C LYS A 365 7.84 7.40 18.30
N ASP A 366 8.83 6.52 18.30
CA ASP A 366 9.96 6.57 17.37
C ASP A 366 9.48 6.49 15.92
N PHE A 367 8.58 5.55 15.62
CA PHE A 367 7.97 5.45 14.28
C PHE A 367 7.19 6.71 13.90
N ALA A 368 6.34 7.23 14.78
CA ALA A 368 5.54 8.41 14.51
C ALA A 368 6.41 9.65 14.24
N LEU A 369 7.43 9.87 15.07
CA LEU A 369 8.38 10.97 14.93
C LEU A 369 9.26 10.84 13.68
N ASP A 370 9.73 9.63 13.37
CA ASP A 370 10.50 9.34 12.15
C ASP A 370 9.69 9.67 10.90
N CYS A 371 8.44 9.19 10.86
CA CYS A 371 7.54 9.44 9.75
C CYS A 371 7.23 10.93 9.57
N ALA A 372 6.84 11.62 10.65
CA ALA A 372 6.56 13.05 10.61
C ALA A 372 7.78 13.89 10.22
N THR A 373 8.98 13.52 10.70
CA THR A 373 10.23 14.18 10.32
C THR A 373 10.51 14.05 8.82
N HIS A 374 10.34 12.85 8.27
CA HIS A 374 10.53 12.63 6.84
C HIS A 374 9.49 13.39 6.00
N CYS A 375 8.22 13.35 6.38
CA CYS A 375 7.16 14.11 5.71
C CYS A 375 7.41 15.63 5.75
N THR A 376 7.82 16.19 6.89
CA THR A 376 8.21 17.61 6.99
C THR A 376 9.34 17.94 6.01
N ARG A 377 10.37 17.10 5.93
CA ARG A 377 11.48 17.30 4.99
C ARG A 377 11.02 17.19 3.54
N PHE A 378 10.19 16.20 3.21
CA PHE A 378 9.69 16.04 1.85
C PHE A 378 8.87 17.22 1.39
N LEU A 379 7.89 17.67 2.19
CA LEU A 379 7.03 18.81 1.86
C LEU A 379 7.84 20.10 1.62
N ASN A 380 8.78 20.41 2.51
CA ASN A 380 9.64 21.60 2.37
C ASN A 380 10.65 21.52 1.22
N ASN A 381 10.93 20.32 0.70
CA ASN A 381 11.84 20.13 -0.44
C ASN A 381 11.10 20.12 -1.79
N ILE A 382 9.83 19.73 -1.82
CA ILE A 382 9.03 19.70 -3.06
C ILE A 382 8.28 21.02 -3.31
N HIS A 383 8.00 21.79 -2.25
CA HIS A 383 7.35 23.09 -2.34
C HIS A 383 8.36 24.20 -2.03
N PHE A 384 8.54 25.13 -2.97
CA PHE A 384 9.27 26.36 -2.75
C PHE A 384 8.31 27.42 -2.22
N SER A 385 8.01 27.35 -0.92
CA SER A 385 7.14 28.29 -0.20
C SER A 385 7.99 29.17 0.71
N ASP A 386 7.58 30.43 0.89
CA ASP A 386 8.19 31.35 1.86
C ASP A 386 7.90 30.93 3.31
N THR A 387 6.77 30.24 3.52
CA THR A 387 6.41 29.60 4.79
C THR A 387 6.79 28.12 4.75
N MET A 388 7.41 27.63 5.82
CA MET A 388 7.76 26.22 5.96
C MET A 388 6.52 25.37 6.30
N TYR A 389 6.52 24.13 5.83
CA TYR A 389 5.59 23.10 6.30
C TYR A 389 6.04 22.56 7.65
N CYS A 390 5.08 22.26 8.51
CA CYS A 390 5.25 21.51 9.74
C CYS A 390 4.22 20.38 9.79
N VAL A 391 4.70 19.16 10.07
CA VAL A 391 3.83 17.99 10.21
C VAL A 391 3.48 17.77 11.68
N THR A 392 2.20 17.59 11.95
CA THR A 392 1.66 17.32 13.29
C THR A 392 1.14 15.89 13.36
N ILE A 393 1.63 15.11 14.32
CA ILE A 393 1.13 13.78 14.65
C ILE A 393 -0.19 13.96 15.40
N VAL A 394 -1.29 13.48 14.81
CA VAL A 394 -2.63 13.69 15.39
C VAL A 394 -3.18 12.44 16.07
N ASN A 395 -2.81 11.25 15.61
CA ASN A 395 -3.28 10.00 16.19
C ASN A 395 -2.41 8.79 15.76
N LEU A 396 -2.42 7.71 16.55
CA LEU A 396 -1.87 6.42 16.18
C LEU A 396 -2.79 5.30 16.69
N THR A 397 -3.37 4.54 15.76
CA THR A 397 -4.28 3.43 16.06
C THR A 397 -3.57 2.09 15.93
N LYS A 398 -3.83 1.15 16.84
CA LYS A 398 -3.28 -0.21 16.83
C LYS A 398 -4.38 -1.22 16.52
N TYR A 399 -4.16 -2.09 15.52
CA TYR A 399 -5.10 -3.13 15.11
C TYR A 399 -4.76 -4.53 15.64
N GLY A 400 -3.74 -4.62 16.48
CA GLY A 400 -3.32 -5.85 17.16
C GLY A 400 -2.11 -6.52 16.53
N SER A 401 -1.70 -7.62 17.16
CA SER A 401 -0.48 -8.34 16.82
C SER A 401 -0.62 -9.13 15.53
N THR A 402 0.20 -8.80 14.54
CA THR A 402 0.42 -9.61 13.32
C THR A 402 1.26 -10.84 13.60
N SER A 403 2.06 -10.80 14.67
CA SER A 403 2.77 -11.91 15.29
C SER A 403 3.01 -11.57 16.77
N PRO A 404 3.45 -12.50 17.64
CA PRO A 404 3.75 -12.20 19.06
C PRO A 404 4.75 -11.06 19.30
N LYS A 405 5.42 -10.58 18.24
CA LYS A 405 6.48 -9.58 18.25
C LYS A 405 6.19 -8.37 17.37
N SER A 406 5.05 -8.33 16.68
CA SER A 406 4.78 -7.27 15.71
C SER A 406 3.35 -6.82 15.70
N ASP A 407 3.13 -5.51 15.67
CA ASP A 407 1.79 -4.90 15.69
C ASP A 407 1.54 -4.12 14.40
N HIS A 408 0.32 -4.24 13.85
CA HIS A 408 -0.13 -3.38 12.76
C HIS A 408 -0.67 -2.07 13.34
N VAL A 409 -0.14 -0.96 12.87
CA VAL A 409 -0.55 0.38 13.25
C VAL A 409 -0.97 1.22 12.05
N VAL A 410 -1.79 2.23 12.32
CA VAL A 410 -2.11 3.32 11.39
C VAL A 410 -1.78 4.64 12.07
N LEU A 411 -0.87 5.41 11.47
CA LEU A 411 -0.46 6.74 11.92
C LEU A 411 -1.18 7.81 11.11
N ASP A 412 -1.80 8.77 11.78
CA ASP A 412 -2.48 9.89 11.15
C ASP A 412 -1.60 11.15 11.33
N LEU A 413 -1.27 11.82 10.22
CA LEU A 413 -0.42 13.01 10.18
C LEU A 413 -1.11 14.17 9.48
N LEU A 414 -1.17 15.31 10.15
CA LEU A 414 -1.66 16.55 9.58
C LEU A 414 -0.49 17.39 9.06
N CYS A 415 -0.49 17.67 7.77
CA CYS A 415 0.55 18.39 7.06
C CYS A 415 0.04 19.79 6.70
N GLY A 416 0.71 20.84 7.12
CA GLY A 416 0.31 22.21 6.79
C GLY A 416 1.46 23.20 6.91
N LEU A 417 1.26 24.41 6.39
CA LEU A 417 2.18 25.54 6.56
C LEU A 417 2.13 26.05 8.01
N GLU A 418 3.26 26.53 8.54
CA GLU A 418 3.36 26.99 9.94
C GLU A 418 2.47 28.19 10.29
N ASP A 419 2.09 28.99 9.30
CA ASP A 419 1.22 30.16 9.45
C ASP A 419 -0.28 29.81 9.43
N VAL A 420 -0.64 28.57 9.07
CA VAL A 420 -2.02 28.09 9.11
C VAL A 420 -2.37 27.67 10.53
N PRO A 421 -3.42 28.26 11.16
CA PRO A 421 -3.85 27.85 12.50
C PRO A 421 -4.22 26.36 12.54
N ILE A 422 -3.66 25.64 13.52
CA ILE A 422 -3.87 24.20 13.66
C ILE A 422 -5.34 23.87 13.89
N GLU A 423 -6.09 24.74 14.58
CA GLU A 423 -7.51 24.59 14.87
C GLU A 423 -8.35 24.56 13.58
N ARG A 424 -7.96 25.35 12.57
CA ARG A 424 -8.61 25.35 11.26
C ARG A 424 -8.41 24.02 10.54
N MET A 425 -7.20 23.47 10.61
CA MET A 425 -6.88 22.19 10.00
C MET A 425 -7.57 21.03 10.73
N VAL A 426 -7.60 21.06 12.06
CA VAL A 426 -8.34 20.10 12.88
C VAL A 426 -9.84 20.13 12.56
N ALA A 427 -10.46 21.31 12.50
CA ALA A 427 -11.87 21.46 12.16
C ALA A 427 -12.20 21.00 10.73
N LYS A 428 -11.24 21.09 9.80
CA LYS A 428 -11.42 20.55 8.44
C LYS A 428 -11.31 19.02 8.41
N TYR A 429 -10.27 18.45 9.03
CA TYR A 429 -9.85 17.08 8.72
C TYR A 429 -10.17 16.03 9.80
N LEU A 430 -10.51 16.45 11.02
CA LEU A 430 -10.83 15.58 12.16
C LEU A 430 -12.30 15.62 12.56
N THR A 431 -13.16 16.24 11.75
CA THR A 431 -14.60 16.25 11.98
C THR A 431 -15.19 14.87 11.76
N LEU A 432 -16.08 14.46 12.67
CA LEU A 432 -16.76 13.17 12.61
C LEU A 432 -18.18 13.34 12.05
N ASN A 433 -18.64 12.35 11.30
CA ASN A 433 -20.04 12.25 10.89
C ASN A 433 -20.92 12.07 12.14
N HIS A 434 -21.81 13.04 12.36
CA HIS A 434 -22.82 12.94 13.42
C HIS A 434 -24.03 12.07 13.04
N ALA A 435 -24.04 11.47 11.84
CA ALA A 435 -25.09 10.59 11.36
C ALA A 435 -24.76 9.12 11.69
N GLN A 436 -25.49 8.56 12.66
CA GLN A 436 -25.53 7.12 12.97
C GLN A 436 -26.53 6.40 12.07
#